data_AF-A0A967BM44-F1
#
_entry.id   AF-A0A967BM44-F1
#
_cell.length_a   1.000
_cell.length_b   1.000
_cell.length_c   1.000
_cell.angle_alpha   90.00
_cell.angle_beta   90.00
_cell.angle_gamma   90.00
#
_symmetry.space_group_name_H-M   'P 1'
#
loop_
_entity.id
_entity.type
_entity.pdbx_description
1 polymer ?
#
loop_
_entity_poly.entity_id
_entity_poly.type
_entity_poly.pdbx_seq_one_letter_code
_entity_poly.pdbx_strand_id
1 'polypeptide(L)'
;MKARNEKGFTLIELIMVIVILGILAAVIVPRFFDFTSDAHKASIDTFIGNFKSSLSMYAADQMVQTGYRRYPDADEFETNASGFGILLDEVPDSWSIVSDNTSNQVKFKYDKTEPVTIVRYTSSGEDSYTFVIESGPAYVTNP
;
A
#
# COMPACT_ATOMS: atom_id res chain seq x y z
N MET A 1 -36.23 -46.03 -29.58
CA MET A 1 -35.85 -45.14 -28.47
C MET A 1 -34.44 -45.51 -28.04
N LYS A 2 -33.47 -44.58 -28.17
CA LYS A 2 -32.05 -44.84 -27.85
C LYS A 2 -31.87 -44.63 -26.34
N ALA A 3 -31.50 -45.68 -25.59
CA ALA A 3 -31.25 -45.57 -24.16
C ALA A 3 -30.01 -44.69 -23.90
N ARG A 4 -30.17 -43.61 -23.13
CA ARG A 4 -29.06 -42.77 -22.67
C ARG A 4 -28.28 -43.58 -21.63
N ASN A 5 -27.01 -43.86 -21.92
CA ASN A 5 -26.08 -44.50 -20.99
C ASN A 5 -25.60 -43.45 -19.98
N GLU A 6 -26.38 -43.22 -18.94
CA GLU A 6 -26.02 -42.30 -17.86
C GLU A 6 -25.02 -43.01 -16.94
N LYS A 7 -23.73 -42.88 -17.26
CA LYS A 7 -22.66 -43.30 -16.36
C LYS A 7 -22.68 -42.38 -15.14
N GLY A 8 -23.10 -42.91 -13.99
CA GLY A 8 -23.02 -42.21 -12.70
C GLY A 8 -21.56 -42.01 -12.28
N PHE A 9 -21.30 -40.92 -11.56
CA PHE A 9 -19.98 -40.62 -10.98
C PHE A 9 -19.58 -41.71 -9.98
N THR A 10 -18.33 -42.19 -10.03
CA THR A 10 -17.87 -43.21 -9.10
C THR A 10 -17.43 -42.57 -7.77
N LEU A 11 -17.62 -43.27 -6.64
CA LEU A 11 -17.12 -42.79 -5.34
C LEU A 11 -15.60 -42.62 -5.34
N ILE A 12 -14.89 -43.47 -6.09
CA ILE A 12 -13.44 -43.40 -6.19
C ILE A 12 -12.98 -42.14 -6.94
N GLU A 13 -13.70 -41.69 -7.97
CA GLU A 13 -13.40 -40.42 -8.66
C GLU A 13 -13.53 -39.25 -7.70
N LEU A 14 -14.59 -39.21 -6.88
CA LEU A 14 -14.77 -38.13 -5.92
C LEU A 14 -13.67 -38.13 -4.85
N ILE A 15 -13.29 -39.31 -4.35
CA ILE A 15 -12.22 -39.46 -3.36
C ILE A 15 -10.86 -39.05 -3.93
N MET A 16 -10.55 -39.46 -5.17
CA MET A 16 -9.30 -39.08 -5.82
C MET A 16 -9.19 -37.55 -5.99
N VAL A 17 -10.29 -36.89 -6.35
CA VAL A 17 -10.32 -35.43 -6.53
C VAL A 17 -10.06 -34.69 -5.22
N ILE A 18 -10.72 -35.07 -4.12
CA ILE A 18 -10.49 -34.41 -2.82
C ILE A 18 -9.07 -34.65 -2.29
N VAL A 19 -8.47 -35.81 -2.59
CA VAL A 19 -7.08 -36.12 -2.22
C VAL A 19 -6.12 -35.22 -2.98
N ILE A 20 -6.30 -35.08 -4.29
CA ILE A 20 -5.47 -34.19 -5.12
C ILE A 20 -5.63 -32.73 -4.65
N LEU A 21 -6.87 -32.26 -4.45
CA LEU A 21 -7.13 -30.91 -3.93
C LEU A 21 -6.53 -30.70 -2.54
N GLY A 22 -6.53 -31.72 -1.67
CA GLY A 22 -5.91 -31.67 -0.35
C GLY A 22 -4.40 -31.47 -0.41
N ILE A 23 -3.70 -32.20 -1.29
CA ILE A 23 -2.25 -32.06 -1.49
C ILE A 23 -1.92 -30.67 -2.08
N LEU A 24 -2.66 -30.23 -3.09
CA LEU A 24 -2.45 -28.92 -3.70
C LEU A 24 -2.69 -27.78 -2.69
N ALA A 25 -3.75 -27.86 -1.90
CA ALA A 25 -4.04 -26.88 -0.86
C ALA A 25 -2.92 -26.80 0.19
N ALA A 26 -2.41 -27.95 0.66
CA ALA A 26 -1.35 -28.00 1.66
C ALA A 26 -0.05 -27.29 1.22
N VAL A 27 0.30 -27.34 -0.07
CA VAL A 27 1.50 -26.68 -0.61
C VAL A 27 1.26 -25.21 -0.95
N ILE A 28 0.07 -24.86 -1.43
CA ILE A 28 -0.25 -23.50 -1.90
C ILE A 28 -0.46 -22.52 -0.73
N VAL A 29 -1.15 -22.95 0.32
CA VAL A 29 -1.52 -22.10 1.47
C VAL A 29 -0.34 -21.35 2.10
N PRO A 30 0.80 -21.98 2.48
CA PRO A 30 1.90 -21.25 3.10
C PRO A 30 2.52 -20.21 2.15
N ARG A 31 2.71 -20.55 0.88
CA ARG A 31 3.28 -19.63 -0.12
C ARG A 31 2.38 -18.41 -0.33
N PHE A 32 1.06 -18.60 -0.31
CA PHE A 32 0.11 -17.51 -0.51
C PHE A 32 0.23 -16.41 0.57
N PHE A 33 0.51 -16.78 1.82
CA PHE A 33 0.73 -15.81 2.90
C PHE A 33 2.02 -14.99 2.68
N ASP A 34 3.12 -15.64 2.28
CA ASP A 34 4.38 -14.96 2.00
C ASP A 34 4.24 -13.95 0.85
N PHE A 35 3.62 -14.36 -0.26
CA PHE A 35 3.36 -13.48 -1.41
C PHE A 35 2.52 -12.26 -1.05
N THR A 36 1.53 -12.42 -0.16
CA THR A 36 0.68 -11.31 0.28
C THR A 36 1.48 -10.32 1.13
N SER A 37 2.38 -10.81 1.99
CA SER A 37 3.25 -9.95 2.80
C SER A 37 4.25 -9.16 1.94
N ASP A 38 4.87 -9.81 0.94
CA ASP A 38 5.81 -9.16 0.04
C ASP A 38 5.12 -8.11 -0.84
N ALA A 39 3.92 -8.41 -1.35
CA ALA A 39 3.12 -7.45 -2.10
C ALA A 39 2.73 -6.23 -1.26
N HIS A 40 2.44 -6.43 0.03
CA HIS A 40 2.17 -5.35 0.98
C HIS A 40 3.38 -4.42 1.12
N LYS A 41 4.57 -4.98 1.38
CA LYS A 41 5.81 -4.20 1.52
C LYS A 41 6.14 -3.43 0.24
N ALA A 42 6.07 -4.09 -0.91
CA ALA A 42 6.32 -3.47 -2.21
C ALA A 42 5.37 -2.30 -2.51
N SER A 43 4.10 -2.40 -2.11
CA SER A 43 3.12 -1.31 -2.27
C SER A 43 3.50 -0.08 -1.44
N ILE A 44 4.12 -0.30 -0.28
CA ILE A 44 4.51 0.75 0.66
C ILE A 44 5.81 1.42 0.25
N ASP A 45 6.77 0.64 -0.21
CA ASP A 45 7.99 1.16 -0.82
C ASP A 45 7.68 1.99 -2.07
N THR A 46 6.76 1.52 -2.91
CA THR A 46 6.32 2.24 -4.12
C THR A 46 5.65 3.57 -3.74
N PHE A 47 4.76 3.55 -2.76
CA PHE A 47 4.08 4.76 -2.29
C PHE A 47 5.07 5.78 -1.72
N ILE A 48 5.96 5.37 -0.82
CA ILE A 48 6.98 6.24 -0.23
C ILE A 48 7.92 6.79 -1.32
N GLY A 49 8.33 5.95 -2.28
CA GLY A 49 9.18 6.36 -3.40
C GLY A 49 8.54 7.44 -4.27
N ASN A 50 7.29 7.22 -4.69
CA ASN A 50 6.54 8.20 -5.48
C ASN A 50 6.37 9.50 -4.72
N PHE A 51 6.00 9.42 -3.44
CA PHE A 51 5.78 10.60 -2.62
C PHE A 51 7.07 11.40 -2.37
N LYS A 52 8.21 10.73 -2.15
CA LYS A 52 9.55 11.39 -2.08
C LYS A 52 9.91 12.10 -3.38
N SER A 53 9.60 11.50 -4.53
CA SER A 53 9.82 12.12 -5.84
C SER A 53 8.95 13.36 -6.04
N SER A 54 7.70 13.32 -5.59
CA SER A 54 6.83 14.49 -5.64
C SER A 54 7.30 15.62 -4.72
N LEU A 55 7.76 15.28 -3.51
CA LEU A 55 8.35 16.25 -2.59
C LEU A 55 9.60 16.93 -3.16
N SER A 56 10.46 16.18 -3.86
CA SER A 56 11.65 16.77 -4.48
C SER A 56 11.28 17.71 -5.62
N MET A 57 10.24 17.38 -6.40
CA MET A 57 9.72 18.25 -7.45
C MET A 57 9.09 19.52 -6.90
N TYR A 58 8.28 19.42 -5.83
CA TYR A 58 7.74 20.58 -5.13
C TYR A 58 8.84 21.48 -4.58
N ALA A 59 9.84 20.89 -3.92
CA ALA A 59 10.96 21.63 -3.37
C ALA A 59 11.78 22.36 -4.47
N ALA A 60 11.91 21.77 -5.66
CA ALA A 60 12.54 22.40 -6.81
C ALA A 60 11.71 23.57 -7.36
N ASP A 61 10.38 23.43 -7.42
CA ASP A 61 9.46 24.50 -7.81
C ASP A 61 9.52 25.67 -6.81
N GLN A 62 9.55 25.38 -5.50
CA GLN A 62 9.74 26.41 -4.46
C GLN A 62 11.08 27.14 -4.61
N MET A 63 12.18 26.43 -4.90
CA MET A 63 13.47 27.09 -5.16
C MET A 63 13.41 28.09 -6.33
N VAL A 64 12.59 27.83 -7.35
CA VAL A 64 12.42 28.73 -8.48
C VAL A 64 11.53 29.92 -8.13
N GLN A 65 10.46 29.69 -7.36
CA GLN A 65 9.47 30.72 -7.05
C GLN A 65 9.87 31.63 -5.89
N THR A 66 10.39 31.07 -4.81
CA THR A 66 10.67 31.78 -3.56
C THR A 66 12.16 31.98 -3.30
N GLY A 67 13.02 31.25 -4.03
CA GLY A 67 14.47 31.32 -3.88
C GLY A 67 15.04 30.47 -2.75
N TYR A 68 14.20 29.73 -2.02
CA TYR A 68 14.62 28.78 -0.99
C TYR A 68 13.90 27.44 -1.17
N ARG A 69 14.54 26.37 -0.71
CA ARG A 69 13.95 25.03 -0.76
C ARG A 69 12.92 24.95 0.37
N ARG A 70 11.72 24.46 0.06
CA ARG A 70 10.68 24.21 1.05
C ARG A 70 9.92 22.93 0.77
N TYR A 71 9.53 22.22 1.82
CA TYR A 71 8.57 21.12 1.74
C TYR A 71 7.20 21.54 2.28
N PRO A 72 6.12 20.94 1.78
CA PRO A 72 4.79 21.35 2.19
C PRO A 72 4.50 20.93 3.63
N ASP A 73 3.82 21.81 4.36
CA ASP A 73 3.28 21.53 5.70
C ASP A 73 1.89 20.88 5.59
N ALA A 74 1.38 20.29 6.67
CA ALA A 74 0.13 19.51 6.66
C ALA A 74 -1.06 20.31 6.12
N ASP A 75 -1.12 21.60 6.45
CA ASP A 75 -2.18 22.50 6.02
C ASP A 75 -2.14 22.76 4.49
N GLU A 76 -0.99 22.55 3.84
CA GLU A 76 -0.80 22.69 2.38
C GLU A 76 -1.16 21.41 1.62
N PHE A 77 -1.36 20.26 2.31
CA PHE A 77 -1.79 19.01 1.68
C PHE A 77 -3.30 18.96 1.37
N GLU A 78 -4.09 19.87 1.95
CA GLU A 78 -5.55 19.75 2.00
C GLU A 78 -6.31 20.61 0.98
N THR A 79 -5.64 21.37 0.11
CA THR A 79 -6.34 22.29 -0.81
C THR A 79 -6.93 21.62 -2.06
N ASN A 80 -7.46 20.39 -1.98
CA ASN A 80 -8.49 19.89 -2.90
C ASN A 80 -9.27 18.72 -2.27
N ALA A 81 -10.59 18.73 -2.47
CA ALA A 81 -11.59 17.81 -1.89
C ALA A 81 -11.52 16.35 -2.37
N SER A 82 -10.37 15.92 -2.87
CA SER A 82 -10.02 14.55 -3.22
C SER A 82 -8.52 14.45 -2.96
N GLY A 83 -8.12 13.63 -2.00
CA GLY A 83 -6.79 13.67 -1.37
C GLY A 83 -5.60 13.77 -2.35
N PHE A 84 -4.49 14.28 -1.81
CA PHE A 84 -3.25 14.69 -2.50
C PHE A 84 -3.34 15.96 -3.35
N GLY A 85 -3.64 17.11 -2.75
CA GLY A 85 -3.31 18.39 -3.40
C GLY A 85 -1.79 18.55 -3.60
N ILE A 86 -1.40 19.17 -4.72
CA ILE A 86 -0.05 19.66 -5.11
C ILE A 86 1.03 18.59 -5.36
N LEU A 87 1.05 17.44 -4.67
CA LEU A 87 2.13 16.46 -4.81
C LEU A 87 1.81 15.21 -5.65
N LEU A 88 0.58 14.71 -5.62
CA LEU A 88 0.19 13.53 -6.41
C LEU A 88 -1.16 13.80 -7.07
N ASP A 89 -1.37 13.30 -8.28
CA ASP A 89 -2.61 13.52 -9.03
C ASP A 89 -3.81 12.78 -8.42
N GLU A 90 -3.57 11.67 -7.71
CA GLU A 90 -4.62 10.85 -7.07
C GLU A 90 -4.05 10.00 -5.91
N VAL A 91 -4.88 9.77 -4.87
CA VAL A 91 -4.62 8.76 -3.84
C VAL A 91 -4.83 7.36 -4.47
N PRO A 92 -3.84 6.45 -4.49
CA PRO A 92 -4.14 5.09 -4.92
C PRO A 92 -5.20 4.46 -4.00
N ASP A 93 -6.18 3.74 -4.54
CA ASP A 93 -7.33 3.13 -3.83
C ASP A 93 -7.04 2.37 -2.52
N SER A 94 -5.79 1.96 -2.33
CA SER A 94 -5.32 1.20 -1.16
C SER A 94 -4.81 2.08 -0.01
N TRP A 95 -4.74 3.38 -0.23
CA TRP A 95 -4.27 4.37 0.72
C TRP A 95 -5.40 5.31 1.10
N SER A 96 -5.38 5.77 2.35
CA SER A 96 -6.23 6.84 2.83
C SER A 96 -5.42 7.82 3.66
N ILE A 97 -5.89 9.06 3.73
CA ILE A 97 -5.30 10.08 4.58
C ILE A 97 -5.97 9.98 5.95
N VAL A 98 -5.17 9.90 7.00
CA VAL A 98 -5.61 10.01 8.38
C VAL A 98 -5.29 11.43 8.82
N SER A 99 -6.33 12.23 9.07
CA SER A 99 -6.15 13.59 9.56
C SER A 99 -5.45 13.55 10.92
N ASP A 100 -4.38 14.34 11.03
CA ASP A 100 -3.73 14.65 12.27
C ASP A 100 -3.89 16.17 12.47
N ASN A 101 -4.37 16.62 13.63
CA ASN A 101 -4.55 18.06 13.90
C ASN A 101 -3.21 18.78 14.15
N THR A 102 -2.12 18.24 13.61
CA THR A 102 -0.75 18.71 13.79
C THR A 102 -0.29 19.32 12.47
N SER A 103 -0.15 20.65 12.45
CA SER A 103 0.13 21.48 11.26
C SER A 103 1.35 21.04 10.42
N ASN A 104 2.28 20.25 10.97
CA ASN A 104 3.46 19.76 10.24
C ASN A 104 3.47 18.26 9.95
N GLN A 105 2.37 17.53 10.17
CA GLN A 105 2.32 16.08 9.99
C GLN A 105 1.12 15.63 9.14
N VAL A 106 1.39 14.67 8.25
CA VAL A 106 0.34 13.96 7.50
C VAL A 106 0.54 12.48 7.69
N LYS A 107 -0.55 11.75 7.98
CA LYS A 107 -0.54 10.30 8.13
C LYS A 107 -1.26 9.66 6.97
N PHE A 108 -0.62 8.64 6.40
CA PHE A 108 -1.16 7.81 5.34
C PHE A 108 -1.39 6.41 5.88
N LYS A 109 -2.57 5.87 5.65
CA LYS A 109 -2.97 4.54 6.09
C LYS A 109 -3.14 3.64 4.88
N TYR A 110 -2.54 2.46 4.93
CA TYR A 110 -2.75 1.41 3.94
C TYR A 110 -3.86 0.47 4.42
N ASP A 111 -5.01 0.49 3.75
CA ASP A 111 -6.25 -0.17 4.20
C ASP A 111 -6.46 -1.57 3.61
N LYS A 112 -5.57 -2.03 2.71
CA LYS A 112 -5.87 -3.22 1.89
C LYS A 112 -5.71 -4.56 2.60
N THR A 113 -4.89 -4.65 3.63
CA THR A 113 -4.56 -5.90 4.32
C THR A 113 -4.12 -5.65 5.75
N GLU A 114 -4.47 -6.57 6.65
CA GLU A 114 -3.92 -6.59 8.01
C GLU A 114 -2.49 -7.16 8.02
N PRO A 115 -1.55 -6.59 8.82
CA PRO A 115 -1.76 -5.45 9.71
C PRO A 115 -1.79 -4.11 8.95
N VAL A 116 -2.67 -3.20 9.39
CA VAL A 116 -2.73 -1.83 8.90
C VAL A 116 -1.36 -1.15 9.03
N THR A 117 -0.85 -0.62 7.90
CA THR A 117 0.36 0.20 7.91
C THR A 117 0.01 1.68 7.96
N ILE A 118 0.67 2.42 8.86
CA ILE A 118 0.59 3.87 8.95
C ILE A 118 1.96 4.45 8.66
N VAL A 119 2.03 5.31 7.65
CA VAL A 119 3.21 6.10 7.29
C VAL A 119 2.95 7.55 7.66
N ARG A 120 3.77 8.10 8.55
CA ARG A 120 3.75 9.52 8.90
C ARG A 120 4.81 10.26 8.11
N TYR A 121 4.37 11.28 7.39
CA TYR A 121 5.19 12.38 6.93
C TYR A 121 5.26 13.45 8.02
N THR A 122 6.44 14.02 8.24
CA THR A 122 6.61 15.20 9.10
C THR A 122 7.54 16.18 8.43
N SER A 123 7.06 17.40 8.21
CA SER A 123 7.86 18.55 7.82
C SER A 123 8.60 19.09 9.04
N SER A 124 9.92 19.27 8.94
CA SER A 124 10.78 19.76 10.02
C SER A 124 11.45 21.05 9.55
N GLY A 125 10.68 22.14 9.57
CA GLY A 125 11.13 23.45 9.11
C GLY A 125 11.15 23.56 7.59
N GLU A 126 11.84 24.58 7.06
CA GLU A 126 11.83 24.88 5.63
C GLU A 126 12.53 23.77 4.81
N ASP A 127 13.68 23.25 5.25
CA ASP A 127 14.55 22.44 4.38
C ASP A 127 14.52 20.91 4.57
N SER A 128 13.71 20.36 5.48
CA SER A 128 13.79 18.93 5.80
C SER A 128 12.43 18.27 6.07
N TYR A 129 12.34 16.99 5.75
CA TYR A 129 11.20 16.14 6.08
C TYR A 129 11.67 14.78 6.59
N THR A 130 10.78 14.06 7.27
CA THR A 130 10.99 12.66 7.66
C THR A 130 9.79 11.80 7.31
N PHE A 131 10.06 10.53 6.97
CA PHE A 131 9.06 9.47 6.87
C PHE A 131 9.28 8.46 7.97
N VAL A 132 8.24 8.20 8.76
CA VAL A 132 8.26 7.21 9.83
C VAL A 132 7.11 6.24 9.61
N ILE A 133 7.41 4.95 9.59
CA ILE A 133 6.38 3.91 9.63
C ILE A 133 6.02 3.71 11.10
N GLU A 134 4.80 4.06 11.49
CA GLU A 134 4.33 4.00 12.89
C GLU A 134 3.76 2.64 13.27
N SER A 135 3.19 1.95 12.29
CA SER A 135 2.53 0.66 12.44
C SER A 135 2.61 -0.08 11.11
N GLY A 136 2.62 -1.41 11.14
CA GLY A 136 2.60 -2.27 9.96
C GLY A 136 3.30 -3.61 10.22
N PRO A 137 3.40 -4.50 9.22
CA PRO A 137 4.14 -5.74 9.34
C PRO A 137 5.62 -5.44 9.59
N ALA A 138 6.38 -6.38 10.15
CA ALA A 138 7.80 -6.17 10.41
C ALA A 138 8.54 -5.77 9.11
N TYR A 139 8.87 -4.49 9.00
CA TYR A 139 9.72 -3.96 7.95
C TYR A 139 11.15 -4.26 8.36
N VAL A 140 11.80 -5.16 7.64
CA VAL A 140 13.26 -5.19 7.64
C VAL A 140 13.65 -3.94 6.87
N THR A 141 14.00 -2.87 7.58
CA THR A 141 14.66 -1.72 6.97
C THR A 141 15.97 -2.24 6.39
N ASN A 142 16.01 -2.54 5.10
CA ASN A 142 17.29 -2.82 4.47
C ASN A 142 18.06 -1.49 4.44
N PRO A 143 19.22 -1.40 5.10
CA PRO A 143 20.03 -0.18 5.07
C PRO A 143 20.46 0.18 3.64
#